data_AF-A0A514ZV43-F1
#
_entry.id   AF-A0A514ZV43-F1
#
_cell.length_a   1.000
_cell.length_b   1.000
_cell.length_c   1.000
_cell.angle_alpha   90.00
_cell.angle_beta   90.00
_cell.angle_gamma   90.00
#
_symmetry.space_group_name_H-M   'P 1'
#
loop_
_entity.id
_entity.type
_entity.pdbx_description
1 polymer ?
#
loop_
_entity_poly.entity_id
_entity_poly.type
_entity_poly.pdbx_seq_one_letter_code
_entity_poly.pdbx_strand_id
1 'polypeptide(L)'
;MLPITNVPGVKNPDAYLIEEDIVIEFKHNTTPTASAIENELRDAKKQANYVLLHIKSDLTKGALIRGLRSCIHRAINILEVWIIFKGELFCFTPDQIRNEPIEYKIQ
;
A
#
# COMPACT_ATOMS: atom_id res chain seq x y z
N MET A 1 -5.87 -13.21 -18.26
CA MET A 1 -4.44 -13.18 -17.88
C MET A 1 -3.89 -11.82 -18.26
N LEU A 2 -3.08 -11.22 -17.39
CA LEU A 2 -2.37 -9.98 -17.71
C LEU A 2 -1.41 -10.19 -18.90
N PRO A 3 -1.26 -9.22 -19.82
CA PRO A 3 -0.23 -9.32 -20.84
C PRO A 3 1.14 -9.24 -20.15
N ILE A 4 1.88 -10.34 -20.20
CA ILE A 4 3.28 -10.38 -19.78
C ILE A 4 4.05 -9.52 -20.77
N THR A 5 4.62 -8.41 -20.29
CA THR A 5 5.56 -7.64 -21.11
C THR A 5 6.90 -8.36 -21.10
N ASN A 6 7.52 -8.48 -22.27
CA ASN A 6 8.87 -9.00 -22.44
C ASN A 6 9.89 -7.87 -22.69
N VAL A 7 9.58 -6.66 -22.23
CA VAL A 7 10.49 -5.52 -22.39
C VAL A 7 11.58 -5.65 -21.32
N PRO A 8 12.88 -5.72 -21.71
CA PRO A 8 13.97 -5.83 -20.75
C PRO A 8 13.95 -4.66 -19.75
N GLY A 9 13.99 -4.99 -18.45
CA GLY A 9 13.99 -4.01 -17.37
C GLY A 9 12.62 -3.50 -16.93
N VAL A 10 11.52 -3.93 -17.57
CA VAL A 10 10.16 -3.58 -17.16
C VAL A 10 9.58 -4.70 -16.30
N LYS A 11 9.33 -4.42 -15.02
CA LYS A 11 8.66 -5.36 -14.11
C LYS A 11 7.19 -5.46 -14.53
N ASN A 12 6.66 -6.69 -14.59
CA ASN A 12 5.23 -6.90 -14.72
C ASN A 12 4.52 -6.50 -13.42
N PRO A 13 3.30 -5.92 -13.52
CA PRO A 13 2.52 -5.56 -12.34
C PRO A 13 2.10 -6.79 -11.55
N ASP A 14 1.99 -6.65 -10.23
CA ASP A 14 1.61 -7.77 -9.35
C ASP A 14 0.12 -8.13 -9.51
N ALA A 15 -0.75 -7.12 -9.66
CA ALA A 15 -2.14 -7.31 -10.03
C ALA A 15 -2.65 -6.16 -10.90
N TYR A 16 -3.75 -6.45 -11.59
CA TYR A 16 -4.47 -5.49 -12.41
C TYR A 16 -5.96 -5.78 -12.38
N LEU A 17 -6.73 -4.75 -12.08
CA LEU A 17 -8.17 -4.79 -12.09
C LEU A 17 -8.65 -4.35 -13.48
N ILE A 18 -9.29 -5.28 -14.20
CA ILE A 18 -9.62 -5.12 -15.61
C ILE A 18 -10.75 -4.11 -15.82
N GLU A 19 -11.77 -4.12 -14.95
CA GLU A 19 -12.94 -3.25 -15.12
C GLU A 19 -12.60 -1.78 -14.84
N GLU A 20 -11.65 -1.55 -13.92
CA GLU A 20 -11.24 -0.24 -13.47
C GLU A 20 -9.96 0.28 -14.16
N ASP A 21 -9.29 -0.55 -14.97
CA ASP A 21 -7.99 -0.25 -15.59
C ASP A 21 -6.91 0.16 -14.56
N ILE A 22 -6.88 -0.54 -13.41
CA ILE A 22 -6.01 -0.21 -12.28
C ILE A 22 -4.89 -1.22 -12.13
N VAL A 23 -3.64 -0.74 -12.14
CA VAL A 23 -2.45 -1.50 -11.77
C VAL A 23 -2.16 -1.36 -10.28
N ILE A 24 -1.94 -2.49 -9.59
CA ILE A 24 -1.67 -2.53 -8.16
C ILE A 24 -0.31 -3.21 -7.89
N GLU A 25 0.52 -2.56 -7.08
CA GLU A 25 1.75 -3.14 -6.52
C GLU A 25 1.46 -3.75 -5.15
N PHE A 26 1.90 -5.00 -4.93
CA PHE A 26 1.61 -5.77 -3.73
C PHE A 26 2.84 -5.82 -2.83
N LYS A 27 2.68 -5.38 -1.57
CA LYS A 27 3.71 -5.53 -0.53
C LYS A 27 3.21 -6.35 0.64
N HIS A 28 4.09 -7.18 1.17
CA HIS A 28 3.82 -7.98 2.36
C HIS A 28 4.68 -7.47 3.52
N ASN A 29 4.05 -6.97 4.56
CA ASN A 29 4.75 -6.63 5.79
C ASN A 29 4.85 -7.85 6.71
N THR A 30 6.06 -8.33 6.93
CA THR A 30 6.37 -9.42 7.88
C THR A 30 7.09 -8.93 9.14
N THR A 31 7.63 -7.71 9.12
CA THR A 31 8.34 -7.10 10.26
C THR A 31 7.40 -6.13 10.99
N PRO A 32 7.15 -6.29 12.31
CA PRO A 32 6.14 -5.53 13.05
C PRO A 32 6.63 -4.15 13.50
N THR A 33 7.14 -3.35 12.57
CA THR A 33 7.60 -1.98 12.85
C THR A 33 6.97 -0.95 11.91
N ALA A 34 6.76 0.26 12.42
CA ALA A 34 6.31 1.40 11.60
C ALA A 34 7.29 1.72 10.45
N SER A 35 8.59 1.54 10.69
CA SER A 35 9.62 1.75 9.66
C SER A 35 9.54 0.73 8.54
N ALA A 36 9.13 -0.51 8.82
CA ALA A 36 8.89 -1.50 7.77
C ALA A 36 7.75 -1.04 6.84
N ILE A 37 6.64 -0.53 7.39
CA ILE A 37 5.54 0.04 6.60
C ILE A 37 6.01 1.23 5.76
N GLU A 38 6.80 2.14 6.35
CA GLU A 38 7.36 3.27 5.61
C GLU A 38 8.19 2.80 4.41
N ASN A 39 9.05 1.80 4.62
CA ASN A 39 9.90 1.24 3.59
C ASN A 39 9.08 0.60 2.46
N GLU A 40 8.08 -0.22 2.81
CA GLU A 40 7.20 -0.87 1.82
C GLU A 40 6.47 0.15 0.94
N LEU A 41 5.88 1.19 1.55
CA LEU A 41 5.22 2.27 0.81
C LEU A 41 6.20 3.05 -0.08
N ARG A 42 7.40 3.32 0.42
CA ARG A 42 8.43 4.07 -0.31
C ARG A 42 8.90 3.31 -1.54
N ASP A 43 8.92 1.99 -1.48
CA ASP A 43 9.32 1.16 -2.62
C ASP A 43 8.15 0.92 -3.57
N ALA A 44 6.93 0.75 -3.06
CA ALA A 44 5.74 0.55 -3.87
C ALA A 44 5.39 1.77 -4.73
N LYS A 45 5.55 3.00 -4.22
CA LYS A 45 5.30 4.21 -5.00
C LYS A 45 6.18 4.33 -6.25
N LYS A 46 7.31 3.61 -6.35
CA LYS A 46 8.15 3.65 -7.55
C LYS A 46 7.56 2.80 -8.69
N GLN A 47 6.56 1.97 -8.40
CA GLN A 47 6.09 0.91 -9.29
C GLN A 47 4.63 1.10 -9.71
N ALA A 48 3.77 1.63 -8.83
CA ALA A 48 2.36 1.83 -9.13
C ALA A 48 1.74 3.03 -8.40
N ASN A 49 0.61 3.49 -8.90
CA ASN A 49 -0.23 4.52 -8.27
C ASN A 49 -1.17 3.93 -7.19
N TYR A 50 -1.50 2.65 -7.29
CA TYR A 50 -2.26 1.91 -6.27
C TYR A 50 -1.34 0.92 -5.58
N VAL A 51 -1.38 0.93 -4.25
CA VAL A 51 -0.52 0.07 -3.43
C VAL A 51 -1.38 -0.76 -2.50
N LEU A 52 -1.19 -2.08 -2.53
CA LEU A 52 -1.77 -2.99 -1.55
C LEU A 52 -0.71 -3.41 -0.54
N LEU A 53 -0.90 -3.03 0.72
CA LEU A 53 -0.12 -3.48 1.87
C LEU A 53 -0.86 -4.59 2.60
N HIS A 54 -0.32 -5.80 2.57
CA HIS A 54 -0.83 -6.89 3.38
C HIS A 54 0.02 -7.08 4.63
N ILE A 55 -0.58 -6.79 5.78
CA ILE A 55 0.06 -6.87 7.10
C ILE A 55 -0.04 -8.31 7.61
N LYS A 56 1.09 -9.03 7.56
CA LYS A 56 1.22 -10.42 8.04
C LYS A 56 1.91 -10.53 9.41
N SER A 57 2.47 -9.43 9.90
CA SER A 57 3.13 -9.36 11.20
C SER A 57 2.12 -9.07 12.32
N ASP A 58 2.57 -9.16 13.58
CA ASP A 58 1.85 -8.74 14.77
C ASP A 58 1.89 -7.20 15.00
N LEU A 59 2.10 -6.43 13.93
CA LEU A 59 2.12 -4.98 13.94
C LEU A 59 0.86 -4.41 14.61
N THR A 60 1.07 -3.51 15.57
CA THR A 60 -0.05 -2.81 16.20
C THR A 60 -0.69 -1.81 15.25
N LYS A 61 -1.98 -1.55 15.43
CA LYS A 61 -2.69 -0.49 14.69
C LYS A 61 -1.98 0.86 14.79
N GLY A 62 -1.48 1.24 15.98
CA GLY A 62 -0.75 2.49 16.17
C GLY A 62 0.54 2.55 15.34
N ALA A 63 1.29 1.45 15.27
CA ALA A 63 2.51 1.37 14.47
C ALA A 63 2.22 1.41 12.96
N LEU A 64 1.13 0.77 12.52
CA LEU A 64 0.65 0.85 11.14
C LEU A 64 0.33 2.30 10.75
N ILE A 65 -0.54 2.98 11.51
CA ILE A 65 -0.94 4.37 11.24
C ILE A 65 0.28 5.30 11.22
N ARG A 66 1.20 5.12 12.18
CA ARG A 66 2.44 5.90 12.21
C ARG A 66 3.27 5.70 10.93
N GLY A 67 3.47 4.45 10.50
CA GLY A 67 4.22 4.13 9.28
C GLY A 67 3.59 4.72 8.01
N LEU A 68 2.26 4.61 7.89
CA LEU A 68 1.50 5.21 6.78
C LEU A 68 1.72 6.74 6.75
N ARG A 69 1.46 7.43 7.86
CA ARG A 69 1.59 8.90 7.96
C ARG A 69 3.01 9.39 7.73
N SER A 70 4.03 8.64 8.16
CA SER A 70 5.44 8.99 7.94
C SER A 70 5.84 8.99 6.46
N CYS A 71 5.30 8.09 5.64
CA CYS A 71 5.68 7.97 4.23
C CYS A 71 4.76 8.76 3.29
N ILE A 72 3.46 8.87 3.60
CA ILE A 72 2.45 9.35 2.66
C ILE A 72 2.70 10.76 2.14
N HIS A 73 3.34 11.62 2.95
CA HIS A 73 3.75 12.98 2.54
C HIS A 73 4.75 13.01 1.38
N ARG A 74 5.51 11.93 1.20
CA ARG A 74 6.53 11.77 0.15
C ARG A 74 6.02 10.93 -1.02
N ALA A 75 4.79 10.44 -0.97
CA ALA A 75 4.21 9.51 -1.94
C ALA A 75 3.29 10.24 -2.93
N ILE A 76 3.84 11.22 -3.64
CA ILE A 76 3.10 12.18 -4.49
C ILE A 76 2.29 11.53 -5.62
N ASN A 77 2.63 10.32 -6.02
CA ASN A 77 2.02 9.61 -7.13
C ASN A 77 1.07 8.48 -6.67
N ILE A 78 0.98 8.20 -5.37
CA ILE A 78 0.00 7.24 -4.86
C ILE A 78 -1.38 7.91 -4.92
N LEU A 79 -2.35 7.22 -5.53
CA LEU A 79 -3.77 7.60 -5.53
C LEU A 79 -4.51 6.97 -4.35
N GLU A 80 -4.21 5.72 -4.04
CA GLU A 80 -4.84 4.99 -2.95
C GLU A 80 -3.92 3.94 -2.33
N VAL A 81 -4.03 3.76 -1.01
CA VAL A 81 -3.38 2.68 -0.26
C VAL A 81 -4.45 1.74 0.23
N TRP A 82 -4.37 0.50 -0.22
CA TRP A 82 -5.22 -0.61 0.18
C TRP A 82 -4.48 -1.40 1.25
N ILE A 83 -5.15 -1.73 2.34
CA ILE A 83 -4.52 -2.33 3.51
C ILE A 83 -5.31 -3.56 3.88
N ILE A 84 -4.67 -4.72 3.83
CA ILE A 84 -5.19 -5.93 4.45
C ILE A 84 -4.60 -6.02 5.85
N PHE A 85 -5.42 -5.76 6.87
CA PHE A 85 -5.02 -5.83 8.27
C PHE A 85 -5.99 -6.74 9.04
N LYS A 86 -5.46 -7.75 9.72
CA LYS A 86 -6.24 -8.78 10.43
C LYS A 86 -7.33 -9.45 9.57
N GLY A 87 -7.10 -9.58 8.27
CA GLY A 87 -8.04 -10.21 7.32
C GLY A 87 -9.11 -9.28 6.76
N GLU A 88 -9.14 -8.01 7.18
CA GLU A 88 -10.05 -7.00 6.64
C GLU A 88 -9.33 -6.06 5.67
N LEU A 89 -10.03 -5.66 4.61
CA LEU A 89 -9.53 -4.72 3.60
C LEU A 89 -10.02 -3.31 3.91
N PHE A 90 -9.08 -2.37 3.98
CA PHE A 90 -9.35 -0.93 4.13
C PHE A 90 -8.69 -0.17 2.98
N CYS A 91 -9.42 0.78 2.39
CA CYS A 91 -8.90 1.60 1.30
C CYS A 91 -8.90 3.06 1.74
N PHE A 92 -7.75 3.72 1.61
CA PHE A 92 -7.59 5.12 1.98
C PHE A 92 -6.80 5.88 0.93
N THR A 93 -7.29 7.08 0.60
CA THR A 93 -6.51 8.04 -0.17
C THR A 93 -5.39 8.65 0.70
N PRO A 94 -4.34 9.21 0.08
CA PRO A 94 -3.30 9.94 0.80
C PRO A 94 -3.83 11.06 1.69
N ASP A 95 -4.90 11.74 1.27
CA ASP A 95 -5.52 12.83 2.03
C ASP A 95 -6.19 12.30 3.30
N GLN A 96 -6.93 11.20 3.20
CA GLN A 96 -7.53 10.53 4.36
C GLN A 96 -6.46 10.08 5.36
N ILE A 97 -5.38 9.45 4.89
CA ILE A 97 -4.28 9.02 5.77
C ILE A 97 -3.69 10.21 6.53
N ARG A 98 -3.58 11.37 5.87
CA ARG A 98 -2.97 12.58 6.42
C ARG A 98 -3.89 13.30 7.40
N ASN A 99 -5.14 13.49 7.02
CA ASN A 99 -6.02 14.49 7.62
C ASN A 99 -7.20 13.87 8.38
N GLU A 100 -7.54 12.61 8.13
CA GLU A 100 -8.67 11.95 8.79
C GLU A 100 -8.21 11.01 9.91
N PRO A 101 -9.10 10.76 10.89
CA PRO A 101 -8.84 9.80 11.96
C PRO A 101 -9.10 8.36 11.50
N ILE A 102 -8.32 7.89 10.54
CA ILE A 102 -8.44 6.56 9.93
C ILE A 102 -8.23 5.41 10.95
N GLU A 103 -7.60 5.69 12.10
CA GLU A 103 -7.48 4.76 13.22
C GLU A 103 -8.81 4.28 13.81
N TYR A 104 -9.91 5.03 13.61
CA TYR A 104 -11.26 4.61 14.01
C TYR A 104 -11.94 3.74 12.94
N LYS A 105 -11.46 3.80 11.70
CA LYS A 105 -11.97 2.98 10.59
C LYS A 105 -11.33 1.59 10.58
N ILE A 106 -10.09 1.47 11.05
CA ILE A 106 -9.38 0.19 11.19
C ILE A 106 -9.71 -0.46 12.55
N GLN A 107 -10.28 -1.67 12.54
CA GLN A 107 -10.61 -2.45 13.74
C GLN A 107 -9.44 -3.32 14.26
#